data_AF-A0AAP3EPX3-F1
#
_entry.id   AF-A0AAP3EPX3-F1
#
_cell.length_a   1.000
_cell.length_b   1.000
_cell.length_c   1.000
_cell.angle_alpha   90.00
_cell.angle_beta   90.00
_cell.angle_gamma   90.00
#
_symmetry.space_group_name_H-M   'P 1'
#
loop_
_entity.id
_entity.type
_entity.pdbx_description
1 polymer ?
#
loop_
_entity_poly.entity_id
_entity_poly.type
_entity_poly.pdbx_seq_one_letter_code
_entity_poly.pdbx_strand_id
1 'polypeptide(L)'
;PVKAGDECLVVFADRCIDFWWQSGGIQEPVDDRMHDLSDAFCIVGPQSQARKISGINTSATQLRSDDGSTYFELNPDTRKIKIVAPGGLDVV
;
A
#
# COMPACT_ATOMS: atom_id res chain seq x y z
N PRO A 1 2.85 -0.41 -8.64
CA PRO A 1 1.48 -0.15 -9.12
C PRO A 1 0.58 -1.35 -8.83
N VAL A 2 -0.70 -1.14 -8.48
CA VAL A 2 -1.67 -2.22 -8.23
C VAL A 2 -2.11 -2.84 -9.55
N LYS A 3 -2.23 -4.17 -9.61
CA LYS A 3 -2.68 -4.91 -10.81
C LYS A 3 -3.64 -6.05 -10.45
N ALA A 4 -4.37 -6.54 -11.44
CA ALA A 4 -5.28 -7.68 -11.28
C ALA A 4 -4.52 -8.91 -10.75
N GLY A 5 -5.07 -9.54 -9.71
CA GLY A 5 -4.46 -10.70 -9.04
C GLY A 5 -3.47 -10.35 -7.90
N ASP A 6 -3.31 -9.08 -7.56
CA ASP A 6 -2.64 -8.67 -6.33
C ASP A 6 -3.53 -8.99 -5.11
N GLU A 7 -2.89 -9.42 -4.03
CA GLU A 7 -3.55 -9.64 -2.75
C GLU A 7 -3.72 -8.32 -2.00
N CYS A 8 -4.83 -8.19 -1.27
CA CYS A 8 -5.09 -7.05 -0.41
C CYS A 8 -5.95 -7.43 0.80
N LEU A 9 -5.92 -6.57 1.81
CA LEU A 9 -6.90 -6.59 2.90
C LEU A 9 -8.02 -5.62 2.56
N VAL A 10 -9.26 -6.08 2.64
CA VAL A 10 -10.45 -5.26 2.44
C VAL A 10 -11.10 -4.98 3.79
N VAL A 11 -11.30 -3.69 4.10
CA VAL A 11 -11.94 -3.21 5.32
C VAL A 11 -13.27 -2.56 4.95
N PHE A 12 -14.34 -3.01 5.57
CA PHE A 12 -15.70 -2.53 5.30
C PHE A 12 -16.06 -1.47 6.32
N ALA A 13 -16.59 -0.34 5.86
CA ALA A 13 -17.12 0.67 6.75
C ALA A 13 -18.39 0.18 7.43
N ASP A 14 -18.63 0.68 8.64
CA ASP A 14 -19.82 0.37 9.42
C ASP A 14 -21.11 0.85 8.73
N ARG A 15 -21.04 1.91 7.91
CA ARG A 15 -22.15 2.57 7.22
C ARG A 15 -21.76 3.00 5.80
N CYS A 16 -22.78 3.26 4.99
CA CYS A 16 -22.68 3.91 3.68
C CYS A 16 -21.74 5.13 3.71
N ILE A 17 -20.74 5.15 2.83
CA ILE A 17 -19.70 6.20 2.79
C ILE A 17 -19.91 7.24 1.69
N ASP A 18 -20.91 7.10 0.82
CA ASP A 18 -21.07 7.87 -0.42
C ASP A 18 -20.96 9.39 -0.22
N PHE A 19 -21.71 9.96 0.73
CA PHE A 19 -21.68 11.40 0.98
C PHE A 19 -20.36 11.85 1.60
N TRP A 20 -19.74 11.05 2.47
CA TRP A 20 -18.41 11.35 3.00
C TRP A 20 -17.37 11.33 1.87
N TRP A 21 -17.44 10.35 0.99
CA TRP A 21 -16.53 10.22 -0.14
C TRP A 21 -16.67 11.40 -1.12
N GLN A 22 -17.90 11.84 -1.39
CA GLN A 22 -18.17 12.98 -2.28
C GLN A 22 -17.81 14.33 -1.67
N SER A 23 -18.21 14.56 -0.41
CA SER A 23 -18.28 15.91 0.17
C SER A 23 -17.32 16.13 1.35
N GLY A 24 -16.69 15.07 1.87
CA GLY A 24 -15.87 15.12 3.07
C GLY A 24 -16.65 15.51 4.33
N GLY A 25 -15.94 15.75 5.44
CA GLY A 25 -16.56 16.18 6.71
C GLY A 25 -17.43 15.11 7.38
N ILE A 26 -18.32 15.54 8.26
CA ILE A 26 -19.34 14.68 8.87
C ILE A 26 -20.55 14.66 7.93
N GLN A 27 -21.02 13.46 7.59
CA GLN A 27 -22.13 13.26 6.65
C GLN A 27 -23.13 12.25 7.23
N GLU A 28 -24.41 12.44 6.91
CA GLU A 28 -25.41 11.41 7.15
C GLU A 28 -25.28 10.25 6.15
N PRO A 29 -25.58 9.00 6.56
CA PRO A 29 -25.69 7.88 5.63
C PRO A 29 -26.88 8.11 4.67
N VAL A 30 -26.61 8.11 3.36
CA VAL A 30 -27.65 8.24 2.32
C VAL A 30 -28.39 6.92 2.03
N ASP A 31 -27.80 5.81 2.47
CA ASP A 31 -28.32 4.45 2.30
C ASP A 31 -28.13 3.70 3.63
N ASP A 32 -29.03 2.78 3.95
CA ASP A 32 -29.03 1.96 5.16
C ASP A 32 -28.01 0.80 5.10
N ARG A 33 -27.18 0.73 4.04
CA ARG A 33 -26.06 -0.23 3.92
C ARG A 33 -25.16 -0.22 5.15
N MET A 34 -24.77 -1.43 5.58
CA MET A 34 -23.89 -1.69 6.70
C MET A 34 -22.94 -2.82 6.35
N HIS A 35 -21.62 -2.59 6.49
CA HIS A 35 -20.59 -3.57 6.13
C HIS A 35 -20.73 -4.11 4.69
N ASP A 36 -21.15 -3.25 3.75
CA ASP A 36 -21.40 -3.61 2.36
C ASP A 36 -20.14 -3.51 1.50
N LEU A 37 -20.04 -4.35 0.46
CA LEU A 37 -18.91 -4.37 -0.50
C LEU A 37 -18.66 -3.02 -1.17
N SER A 38 -19.71 -2.23 -1.35
CA SER A 38 -19.63 -0.92 -1.97
C SER A 38 -18.95 0.13 -1.07
N ASP A 39 -18.92 -0.12 0.24
CA ASP A 39 -18.41 0.78 1.28
C ASP A 39 -17.07 0.30 1.84
N ALA A 40 -16.24 -0.28 0.96
CA ALA A 40 -15.01 -0.96 1.34
C ALA A 40 -13.75 -0.20 0.91
N PHE A 41 -12.73 -0.25 1.77
CA PHE A 41 -11.39 0.28 1.52
C PHE A 41 -10.40 -0.87 1.33
N CYS A 42 -9.55 -0.74 0.33
CA CYS A 42 -8.50 -1.71 0.03
C CYS A 42 -7.15 -1.26 0.60
N ILE A 43 -6.58 -2.04 1.50
CA ILE A 43 -5.21 -1.89 2.01
C ILE A 43 -4.31 -2.86 1.24
N VAL A 44 -3.48 -2.31 0.36
CA VAL A 44 -2.51 -3.09 -0.45
C VAL A 44 -1.21 -3.26 0.32
N GLY A 45 -0.57 -4.42 0.17
CA GLY A 45 0.72 -4.72 0.79
C GLY A 45 0.74 -5.87 1.80
N PRO A 46 -0.35 -6.21 2.49
CA PRO A 46 -0.44 -7.51 3.16
C PRO A 46 -0.30 -8.63 2.13
N GLN A 47 0.65 -9.54 2.36
CA GLN A 47 0.94 -10.66 1.44
C GLN A 47 0.82 -12.00 2.15
N SER A 48 0.25 -12.98 1.46
CA SER A 48 0.27 -14.37 1.90
C SER A 48 1.70 -14.92 1.91
N GLN A 49 1.95 -15.98 2.68
CA GLN A 49 3.26 -16.64 2.67
C GLN A 49 3.64 -17.21 1.30
N ALA A 50 2.64 -17.53 0.46
CA ALA A 50 2.86 -18.04 -0.89
C ALA A 50 3.28 -16.95 -1.89
N ARG A 51 2.89 -15.69 -1.64
CA ARG A 51 3.10 -14.57 -2.57
C ARG A 51 4.01 -13.46 -2.04
N LYS A 52 4.47 -13.56 -0.80
CA LYS A 52 5.38 -12.58 -0.19
C LYS A 52 6.64 -12.37 -1.03
N ILE A 53 7.12 -11.13 -1.05
CA ILE A 53 8.42 -10.82 -1.67
C ILE A 53 9.57 -11.50 -0.93
N SER A 54 10.63 -11.84 -1.66
CA SER A 54 11.84 -12.45 -1.11
C SER A 54 12.95 -11.42 -0.86
N GLY A 55 13.95 -11.81 -0.06
CA GLY A 55 15.14 -10.98 0.19
C GLY A 55 14.80 -9.67 0.88
N ILE A 56 13.86 -9.70 1.83
CA ILE A 56 13.53 -8.55 2.68
C ILE A 56 14.76 -8.22 3.55
N ASN A 57 15.20 -6.96 3.50
CA ASN A 57 16.28 -6.50 4.37
C ASN A 57 15.76 -6.36 5.81
N THR A 58 16.37 -7.08 6.76
CA THR A 58 15.98 -7.07 8.18
C THR A 58 16.66 -5.97 8.99
N SER A 59 17.58 -5.21 8.38
CA SER A 59 18.41 -4.20 9.05
C SER A 59 18.23 -2.80 8.45
N ALA A 60 17.42 -2.64 7.40
CA ALA A 60 17.16 -1.36 6.77
C ALA A 60 15.74 -1.29 6.21
N THR A 61 15.16 -0.09 6.20
CA THR A 61 13.86 0.16 5.57
C THR A 61 14.04 0.33 4.07
N GLN A 62 13.22 -0.34 3.26
CA GLN A 62 13.27 -0.25 1.79
C GLN A 62 11.92 0.21 1.20
N LEU A 63 11.98 1.16 0.26
CA LEU A 63 10.95 1.34 -0.78
C LEU A 63 11.49 0.69 -2.05
N ARG A 64 10.86 -0.38 -2.53
CA ARG A 64 11.44 -1.25 -3.55
C ARG A 64 10.44 -1.82 -4.55
N SER A 65 10.99 -2.29 -5.66
CA SER A 65 10.37 -3.27 -6.56
C SER A 65 10.26 -4.65 -5.90
N ASP A 66 9.28 -5.44 -6.34
CA ASP A 66 9.01 -6.77 -5.79
C ASP A 66 10.22 -7.71 -5.93
N ASP A 67 10.88 -7.67 -7.10
CA ASP A 67 12.10 -8.44 -7.39
C ASP A 67 13.34 -7.92 -6.62
N GLY A 68 13.25 -6.72 -6.04
CA GLY A 68 14.33 -6.08 -5.28
C GLY A 68 15.46 -5.51 -6.13
N SER A 69 15.31 -5.38 -7.46
CA SER A 69 16.38 -4.85 -8.31
C SER A 69 16.50 -3.33 -8.24
N THR A 70 15.43 -2.64 -7.87
CA THR A 70 15.34 -1.18 -7.80
C THR A 70 14.76 -0.75 -6.46
N TYR A 71 15.48 0.08 -5.70
CA TYR A 71 15.03 0.52 -4.37
C TYR A 71 15.73 1.78 -3.85
N PHE A 72 15.05 2.43 -2.91
CA PHE A 72 15.61 3.34 -1.91
C PHE A 72 15.71 2.60 -0.58
N GLU A 73 16.84 2.70 0.10
CA GLU A 73 17.10 2.03 1.38
C GLU A 73 17.65 3.02 2.41
N LEU A 74 17.09 2.98 3.62
CA LEU A 74 17.53 3.74 4.78
C LEU A 74 18.03 2.78 5.86
N ASN A 75 19.33 2.84 6.15
CA ASN A 75 19.94 2.00 7.17
C ASN A 75 20.24 2.81 8.45
N PRO A 76 19.57 2.53 9.59
CA PRO A 76 19.73 3.31 10.82
C PRO A 76 21.09 3.13 11.50
N ASP A 77 21.70 1.94 11.39
CA ASP A 77 22.97 1.62 12.06
C ASP A 77 24.15 2.35 11.41
N THR A 78 24.23 2.28 10.09
CA THR A 78 25.29 2.93 9.29
C THR A 78 24.98 4.39 8.97
N ARG A 79 23.72 4.82 9.15
CA ARG A 79 23.20 6.15 8.80
C ARG A 79 23.37 6.48 7.31
N LYS A 80 23.38 5.47 6.45
CA LYS A 80 23.51 5.62 5.00
C LYS A 80 22.15 5.51 4.32
N ILE A 81 21.98 6.32 3.27
CA ILE A 81 20.95 6.13 2.26
C ILE A 81 21.61 5.44 1.07
N LYS A 82 20.98 4.36 0.59
CA LYS A 82 21.42 3.64 -0.60
C LYS A 82 20.31 3.68 -1.64
N ILE A 83 20.69 4.02 -2.88
CA ILE A 83 19.80 4.03 -4.03
C ILE A 83 20.36 3.03 -5.03
N VAL A 84 19.55 2.07 -5.46
CA VAL A 84 19.88 1.14 -6.53
C VAL A 84 18.86 1.31 -7.63
N ALA A 85 19.32 1.72 -8.81
CA ALA A 85 18.49 1.94 -9.98
C ALA A 85 19.29 1.56 -11.24
N PRO A 86 19.30 0.28 -11.64
CA PRO A 86 20.12 -0.20 -12.77
C PRO A 86 19.77 0.48 -14.10
N GLY A 87 18.55 0.97 -14.25
CA GLY A 87 18.11 1.75 -15.41
C GLY A 87 18.51 3.22 -15.40
N GLY A 88 19.20 3.69 -14.35
CA GLY A 88 19.53 5.09 -14.14
C GLY A 88 18.68 5.77 -13.07
N LEU A 89 19.14 6.94 -12.62
CA LEU A 89 18.44 7.82 -11.69
C LEU A 89 18.38 9.20 -12.32
N ASP A 90 17.18 9.65 -12.67
CA ASP A 90 16.96 11.02 -13.12
C ASP A 90 16.74 11.93 -11.90
N VAL A 91 17.49 13.04 -11.85
CA VAL A 91 17.35 14.09 -10.84
C VAL A 91 16.97 15.37 -11.58
N VAL A 92 15.69 15.71 -11.53
CA VAL A 92 15.10 16.88 -12.22
C VAL A 92 14.87 18.05 -11.29
#